data_AF-A0A1Q4DER5-F1
#
_entry.id   AF-A0A1Q4DER5-F1
#
_cell.length_a   1.000
_cell.length_b   1.000
_cell.length_c   1.000
_cell.angle_alpha   90.00
_cell.angle_beta   90.00
_cell.angle_gamma   90.00
#
_symmetry.space_group_name_H-M   'P 1'
#
loop_
_entity.id
_entity.type
_entity.pdbx_description
1 polymer ?
#
loop_
_entity_poly.entity_id
_entity_poly.type
_entity_poly.pdbx_seq_one_letter_code
_entity_poly.pdbx_strand_id
1 'polypeptide(L)' 'MSRITEVHGDEMREQVIDIVIDALNHQGMPHLTRETVRTNAADRKAFLSMLDDCRPLPVILELKHDVQKGTF' A
#
# COMPACT_ATOMS: atom_id res chain seq x y z
N MET A 1 -21.73 3.92 18.30
CA MET A 1 -21.33 4.96 17.34
C MET A 1 -20.64 4.27 16.16
N SER A 2 -21.07 4.66 14.95
CA SER A 2 -20.70 4.27 13.58
C SER A 2 -19.70 3.12 13.32
N ARG A 3 -20.24 1.95 12.93
CA ARG A 3 -19.51 0.88 12.20
C ARG A 3 -19.46 1.08 10.68
N ILE A 4 -20.20 2.06 10.15
CA ILE A 4 -20.39 2.23 8.69
C ILE A 4 -19.17 2.91 8.05
N THR A 5 -18.44 3.75 8.79
CA THR A 5 -17.31 4.51 8.26
C THR A 5 -16.02 3.69 8.16
N GLU A 6 -15.84 2.70 9.05
CA GLU A 6 -14.65 1.84 9.08
C GLU A 6 -14.60 0.88 7.87
N VAL A 7 -15.74 0.27 7.52
CA VAL A 7 -15.82 -0.70 6.40
C VAL A 7 -15.39 -0.07 5.07
N HIS A 8 -15.79 1.19 4.83
CA HIS A 8 -15.43 1.88 3.59
C HIS A 8 -13.95 2.29 3.53
N GLY A 9 -13.33 2.52 4.70
CA GLY A 9 -11.90 2.82 4.82
C GLY A 9 -11.03 1.62 4.46
N ASP A 10 -11.40 0.43 4.94
CA ASP A 10 -10.70 -0.82 4.63
C ASP A 10 -10.81 -1.17 3.15
N GLU A 11 -12.00 -1.04 2.53
CA GLU A 11 -12.18 -1.28 1.10
C GLU A 11 -11.34 -0.32 0.25
N MET A 12 -11.26 0.95 0.63
CA MET A 12 -10.45 1.95 -0.08
C MET A 12 -8.95 1.68 0.09
N ARG A 13 -8.51 1.25 1.27
CA ARG A 13 -7.13 0.86 1.53
C ARG A 13 -6.71 -0.31 0.64
N GLU A 14 -7.54 -1.35 0.55
CA GLU A 14 -7.26 -2.53 -0.27
C GLU A 14 -7.16 -2.17 -1.76
N GLN A 15 -8.04 -1.29 -2.25
CA GLN A 15 -7.97 -0.78 -3.61
C GLN A 15 -6.68 0.01 -3.88
N VAL A 16 -6.26 0.85 -2.94
CA VAL A 16 -4.98 1.58 -3.06
C VAL A 16 -3.81 0.61 -3.16
N ILE A 17 -3.78 -0.44 -2.33
CA ILE A 17 -2.73 -1.46 -2.39
C ILE A 17 -2.70 -2.11 -3.77
N ASP A 18 -3.85 -2.53 -4.29
CA ASP A 18 -3.92 -3.21 -5.58
C ASP A 18 -3.49 -2.30 -6.73
N ILE A 19 -3.90 -1.01 -6.71
CA ILE A 19 -3.49 -0.02 -7.72
C ILE A 19 -1.97 0.21 -7.68
N VAL A 20 -1.39 0.36 -6.49
CA VAL A 20 0.06 0.60 -6.35
C VAL A 20 0.86 -0.62 -6.82
N ILE A 21 0.40 -1.81 -6.46
CA ILE A 21 1.02 -3.08 -6.90
C ILE A 21 0.95 -3.20 -8.43
N ASP A 22 -0.23 -2.98 -9.02
CA ASP A 22 -0.42 -3.03 -10.46
C ASP A 22 0.44 -2.01 -11.20
N ALA A 23 0.52 -0.78 -10.70
CA ALA A 23 1.37 0.27 -11.26
C ALA A 23 2.85 -0.13 -11.23
N LEU A 24 3.35 -0.68 -10.13
CA LEU A 24 4.74 -1.12 -10.02
C LEU A 24 5.04 -2.34 -10.90
N ASN A 25 4.09 -3.27 -11.02
CA ASN A 25 4.17 -4.38 -11.95
C ASN A 25 4.33 -3.89 -13.40
N HIS A 26 3.53 -2.89 -13.81
CA HIS A 26 3.61 -2.27 -15.13
C HIS A 26 4.88 -1.42 -15.35
N GLN A 27 5.58 -1.03 -14.28
CA GLN A 27 6.84 -0.27 -14.34
C GLN A 27 8.11 -1.14 -14.35
N GLY A 28 7.96 -2.46 -14.46
CA GLY A 28 9.09 -3.39 -14.56
C GLY A 28 9.39 -4.18 -13.29
N MET A 29 8.48 -4.18 -12.30
CA MET A 29 8.56 -5.04 -11.12
C MET A 29 7.47 -6.14 -11.14
N PRO A 30 7.41 -7.02 -12.16
CA PRO A 30 6.28 -7.93 -12.41
C PRO A 30 6.06 -9.02 -11.33
N HIS A 31 6.95 -9.11 -10.35
CA HIS A 31 6.89 -10.06 -9.24
C HIS A 31 6.36 -9.41 -7.96
N LEU A 32 6.04 -8.11 -7.99
CA LEU A 32 5.62 -7.40 -6.79
C LEU A 32 4.20 -7.81 -6.44
N THR A 33 4.07 -8.36 -5.23
CA THR A 33 2.83 -8.79 -4.60
C THR A 33 2.79 -8.33 -3.14
N ARG A 34 1.62 -8.40 -2.50
CA ARG A 34 1.47 -8.08 -1.08
C ARG A 34 2.42 -8.89 -0.19
N GLU A 35 2.62 -10.17 -0.51
CA GLU A 35 3.55 -11.02 0.22
C GLU A 35 4.99 -10.51 0.10
N THR A 36 5.43 -10.17 -1.10
CA THR A 36 6.80 -9.66 -1.32
C THR A 36 7.04 -8.30 -0.66
N VAL A 37 6.03 -7.43 -0.58
CA VAL A 37 6.12 -6.18 0.19
C VAL A 37 6.38 -6.45 1.68
N ARG A 38 5.86 -7.56 2.23
CA ARG A 38 6.13 -7.97 3.62
C ARG A 38 7.53 -8.58 3.77
N THR A 39 7.90 -9.51 2.89
CA THR A 39 9.05 -10.39 3.09
C THR A 39 10.34 -9.88 2.44
N ASN A 40 10.26 -9.06 1.40
CA ASN A 40 11.40 -8.53 0.66
C ASN A 40 11.61 -7.03 0.93
N ALA A 41 12.79 -6.67 1.44
CA ALA A 41 13.13 -5.29 1.74
C ALA A 41 13.20 -4.38 0.51
N ALA A 42 13.61 -4.91 -0.65
CA ALA A 42 13.68 -4.14 -1.89
C ALA A 42 12.29 -3.79 -2.42
N ASP A 43 11.38 -4.78 -2.44
CA ASP A 43 10.00 -4.59 -2.90
C ASP A 43 9.22 -3.68 -1.95
N ARG A 44 9.44 -3.84 -0.65
CA ARG A 44 8.93 -2.91 0.36
C ARG A 44 9.39 -1.48 0.11
N LYS A 45 10.67 -1.28 -0.21
CA LYS A 45 11.22 0.05 -0.50
C LYS A 45 10.61 0.66 -1.75
N ALA A 46 10.43 -0.12 -2.81
CA ALA A 46 9.79 0.34 -4.04
C ALA A 46 8.32 0.72 -3.80
N PHE A 47 7.58 -0.10 -3.05
CA PHE A 47 6.21 0.17 -2.66
C PHE A 47 6.09 1.47 -1.84
N LEU A 48 6.96 1.65 -0.83
CA LEU A 48 7.01 2.89 -0.05
C LEU A 48 7.34 4.11 -0.90
N SER A 49 8.25 3.98 -1.87
CA SER A 49 8.61 5.06 -2.79
C SER A 49 7.42 5.48 -3.66
N MET A 50 6.63 4.52 -4.15
CA MET A 50 5.42 4.84 -4.91
C MET A 50 4.36 5.54 -4.05
N LEU A 51 4.23 5.15 -2.77
CA LEU A 51 3.35 5.85 -1.84
C LEU A 51 3.84 7.28 -1.54
N ASP A 52 5.15 7.53 -1.56
CA ASP A 52 5.73 8.88 -1.42
C ASP A 52 5.39 9.79 -2.61
N ASP A 53 5.22 9.22 -3.80
CA ASP A 53 4.82 9.96 -5.00
C ASP A 53 3.31 10.23 -5.05
N CYS A 54 2.52 9.57 -4.20
CA CYS A 54 1.08 9.78 -4.08
C CYS A 54 0.74 11.06 -3.30
N ARG A 55 -0.47 11.61 -3.50
CA ARG A 55 -0.96 12.72 -2.65
C ARG A 55 -1.07 12.24 -1.20
N PRO A 56 -0.74 13.08 -0.20
CA PRO A 56 -0.74 12.71 1.22
C PRO A 56 -2.17 12.64 1.78
N LEU A 57 -2.96 11.71 1.27
CA LEU A 57 -4.29 11.39 1.79
C LEU A 57 -4.15 10.55 3.06
N PRO A 58 -5.11 10.61 4.01
CA PRO A 58 -5.06 9.84 5.24
C PRO A 58 -4.77 8.34 5.03
N VAL A 59 -5.45 7.71 4.06
CA VAL A 59 -5.25 6.29 3.71
C VAL A 59 -3.83 5.97 3.24
N ILE A 60 -3.19 6.89 2.51
CA ILE A 60 -1.81 6.72 2.02
C ILE A 60 -0.83 6.82 3.18
N LEU A 61 -1.05 7.80 4.07
CA LEU A 61 -0.19 8.03 5.23
C LEU A 61 -0.26 6.86 6.22
N GLU A 62 -1.46 6.35 6.49
CA GLU A 62 -1.69 5.18 7.34
C GLU A 62 -1.04 3.93 6.74
N LEU A 63 -1.27 3.68 5.45
CA LEU A 63 -0.68 2.54 4.75
C LEU A 63 0.85 2.59 4.78
N LYS A 64 1.45 3.76 4.51
CA LYS A 64 2.90 3.96 4.56
C LYS A 64 3.44 3.65 5.96
N HIS A 65 2.79 4.15 6.99
CA HIS A 65 3.18 3.91 8.38
C HIS A 65 3.10 2.42 8.75
N ASP A 66 2.08 1.71 8.29
CA ASP A 66 1.91 0.28 8.56
C ASP A 66 2.98 -0.57 7.85
N VAL A 67 3.31 -0.24 6.60
CA VAL A 67 4.41 -0.88 5.87
C VAL A 67 5.75 -0.64 6.56
N GLN A 68 5.99 0.56 7.10
CA GLN A 68 7.21 0.88 7.84
C GLN A 68 7.30 0.14 9.18
N LYS A 69 6.16 -0.07 9.86
CA LYS A 69 6.09 -0.82 11.12
C LYS A 69 6.04 -2.33 10.94
N GLY A 70 5.86 -2.82 9.71
CA GLY A 70 5.70 -4.24 9.44
C GLY A 70 4.32 -4.80 9.85
N THR A 71 3.31 -3.93 9.97
CA THR A 71 1.92 -4.28 10.27
C THR A 71 1.03 -4.30 9.01
N PHE A 72 1.67 -4.23 7.83
CA PHE A 72 1.06 -4.39 6.53
C PHE A 72 0.59 -5.82 6.28
#